data_AF-A0A2G4YSZ5-F1
#
_entry.id   AF-A0A2G4YSZ5-F1
#
_cell.length_a   1.000
_cell.length_b   1.000
_cell.length_c   1.000
_cell.angle_alpha   90.00
_cell.angle_beta   90.00
_cell.angle_gamma   90.00
#
_symmetry.space_group_name_H-M   'P 1'
#
loop_
_entity.id
_entity.type
_entity.pdbx_description
1 polymer ?
#
loop_
_entity_poly.entity_id
_entity_poly.type
_entity_poly.pdbx_seq_one_letter_code
_entity_poly.pdbx_strand_id
1 'polypeptide(L)'
;MKPRINVYLEYELLKKVEKFGAKTGLSKSGLVEIAVAQFLSPEGADKREAAIAKRLNQLTRQFGRLERDLAIQLEVTALYIQYYLTITPPIPIRDQKAARATGHERFENFLTHLGKRLSQGPSLSDKVVNDIKVREQDFFSIDLDDQNLEKKDD
;
A
#
# COMPACT_ATOMS: atom_id res chain seq x y z
N MET A 1 36.39 16.58 -13.36
CA MET A 1 37.03 17.37 -12.28
C MET A 1 35.96 18.32 -11.75
N LYS A 2 35.67 18.37 -10.45
CA LYS A 2 34.55 19.18 -9.91
C LYS A 2 35.02 20.61 -9.61
N PRO A 3 34.45 21.66 -10.23
CA PRO A 3 34.84 23.03 -9.94
C PRO A 3 34.41 23.43 -8.52
N ARG A 4 35.26 24.18 -7.81
CA ARG A 4 34.93 24.69 -6.46
C ARG A 4 34.11 25.97 -6.59
N ILE A 5 32.93 25.98 -5.96
CA ILE A 5 32.06 27.15 -5.88
C ILE A 5 31.98 27.56 -4.40
N ASN A 6 32.16 28.86 -4.13
CA ASN A 6 31.92 29.43 -2.79
C ASN A 6 30.58 30.18 -2.83
N VAL A 7 29.60 29.73 -2.04
CA VAL A 7 28.27 30.35 -1.94
C VAL A 7 27.97 30.61 -0.48
N TYR A 8 27.33 31.73 -0.19
CA TYR A 8 26.80 32.02 1.14
C TYR A 8 25.46 31.32 1.32
N LEU A 9 25.31 30.61 2.44
CA LEU A 9 24.07 29.98 2.87
C LEU A 9 23.62 30.67 4.14
N GLU A 10 22.32 30.90 4.27
CA GLU A 10 21.75 31.34 5.55
C GLU A 10 22.08 30.31 6.64
N TYR A 11 22.38 30.80 7.85
CA TYR A 11 22.82 29.95 8.96
C TYR A 11 21.81 28.84 9.30
N GLU A 12 20.52 29.15 9.25
CA GLU A 12 19.45 28.17 9.48
C GLU A 12 19.37 27.12 8.35
N LEU A 13 19.67 27.51 7.12
CA LEU A 13 19.73 26.58 5.99
C LEU A 13 20.93 25.63 6.12
N LEU A 14 22.09 26.14 6.53
CA LEU A 14 23.28 25.32 6.78
C LEU A 14 23.02 24.26 7.85
N LYS A 15 22.37 24.62 8.97
CA LYS A 15 21.97 23.65 10.01
C LYS A 15 21.08 22.54 9.46
N LYS A 16 20.12 22.88 8.59
CA LYS A 16 19.22 21.89 7.97
C LYS A 16 20.00 20.92 7.09
N VAL A 17 20.92 21.43 6.26
CA VAL A 17 21.82 20.64 5.40
C VAL A 17 22.67 19.69 6.24
N GLU A 18 23.27 20.17 7.34
CA GLU A 18 24.08 19.35 8.24
C GLU A 18 23.26 18.24 8.91
N LYS A 19 22.09 18.58 9.44
CA LYS A 19 21.18 17.63 10.09
C LYS A 19 20.70 16.57 9.11
N PHE A 20 20.42 16.95 7.87
CA PHE A 20 19.98 16.02 6.84
C PHE A 20 21.12 15.12 6.38
N GLY A 21 22.30 15.69 6.09
CA GLY A 21 23.49 14.92 5.72
C GLY A 21 23.89 13.90 6.79
N ALA A 22 23.77 14.25 8.08
CA ALA A 22 24.02 13.32 9.18
C ALA A 22 23.03 12.14 9.22
N LYS A 23 21.77 12.34 8.80
CA LYS A 23 20.75 11.28 8.74
C LYS A 23 20.93 10.36 7.54
N THR A 24 21.38 10.89 6.41
CA THR A 24 21.49 10.15 5.14
C THR A 24 22.90 9.65 4.84
N GLY A 25 23.90 9.99 5.66
CA GLY A 25 25.30 9.62 5.44
C GLY A 25 25.99 10.37 4.30
N LEU A 26 25.37 11.46 3.79
CA LEU A 26 25.90 12.24 2.66
C LEU A 26 26.74 13.42 3.16
N SER A 27 27.84 13.71 2.46
CA SER A 27 28.64 14.91 2.73
C SER A 27 27.85 16.18 2.38
N LYS A 28 28.16 17.30 3.04
CA LYS A 28 27.48 18.59 2.77
C LYS A 28 27.59 18.99 1.30
N SER A 29 28.77 18.83 0.72
CA SER A 29 29.02 19.12 -0.71
C SER A 29 28.21 18.19 -1.62
N GLY A 30 28.13 16.90 -1.29
CA GLY A 30 27.34 15.95 -2.08
C GLY A 30 25.85 16.23 -2.00
N LEU A 31 25.35 16.60 -0.82
CA LEU A 31 23.95 16.96 -0.64
C LEU A 31 23.58 18.22 -1.43
N VAL A 32 24.43 19.25 -1.40
CA VAL A 32 24.23 20.48 -2.17
C VAL A 32 24.29 20.22 -3.68
N GLU A 33 25.23 19.39 -4.13
CA GLU A 33 25.36 19.01 -5.54
C GLU A 33 24.09 18.28 -6.04
N ILE A 34 23.59 17.29 -5.28
CA ILE A 34 22.34 16.59 -5.60
C ILE A 34 21.16 17.54 -5.64
N ALA A 35 21.05 18.43 -4.64
CA ALA A 35 19.94 19.39 -4.56
C ALA A 35 19.94 20.36 -5.75
N VAL A 36 21.11 20.89 -6.14
CA VAL A 36 21.25 21.79 -7.29
C VAL A 36 20.98 21.06 -8.60
N ALA A 37 21.54 19.86 -8.78
CA ALA A 37 21.28 19.03 -9.97
C ALA A 37 19.79 18.72 -10.12
N GLN A 38 19.11 18.40 -9.02
CA GLN A 38 17.67 18.15 -9.00
C GLN A 38 16.86 19.42 -9.29
N PHE A 39 17.26 20.57 -8.75
CA PHE A 39 16.57 21.85 -8.97
C PHE A 39 16.68 22.33 -10.42
N LEU A 40 17.83 22.07 -11.07
CA LEU A 40 18.09 22.49 -12.44
C LEU A 40 17.61 21.49 -13.50
N SER A 41 17.06 20.34 -13.10
CA SER A 41 16.54 19.35 -14.05
C SER A 41 15.10 19.71 -14.44
N PRO A 42 14.83 20.07 -15.71
CA PRO A 42 13.46 20.34 -16.19
C PRO A 42 12.57 19.09 -16.07
N GLU A 43 13.17 17.92 -16.26
CA GLU A 43 12.48 16.64 -16.25
C GLU A 43 12.22 16.11 -14.84
N GLY A 44 12.98 16.56 -13.84
CA GLY A 44 12.92 16.00 -12.48
C GLY A 44 11.60 16.29 -11.76
N ALA A 45 11.03 17.49 -11.96
CA ALA A 45 9.73 17.86 -11.43
C ALA A 45 8.62 17.12 -12.19
N ASP A 46 8.63 17.19 -13.52
CA ASP A 46 7.62 16.57 -14.39
C ASP A 46 7.56 15.04 -14.23
N LYS A 47 8.71 14.36 -14.16
CA LYS A 47 8.78 12.90 -13.95
C LYS A 47 8.23 12.49 -12.58
N ARG A 48 8.47 13.30 -11.54
CA ARG A 48 7.92 13.04 -10.19
C ARG A 48 6.41 13.24 -10.15
N GLU A 49 5.93 14.33 -10.73
CA GLU A 49 4.50 14.60 -10.83
C GLU A 49 3.78 13.54 -11.66
N ALA A 50 4.35 13.12 -12.79
CA ALA A 50 3.82 12.03 -13.60
C ALA A 50 3.80 10.69 -12.85
N ALA A 51 4.84 10.37 -12.08
CA ALA A 51 4.88 9.16 -11.26
C ALA A 51 3.81 9.18 -10.16
N ILE A 52 3.59 10.32 -9.51
CA ILE A 52 2.51 10.49 -8.51
C ILE A 52 1.13 10.34 -9.17
N ALA A 53 0.91 10.98 -10.31
CA ALA A 53 -0.34 10.86 -11.06
C ALA A 53 -0.63 9.41 -11.49
N LYS A 54 0.40 8.68 -11.96
CA LYS A 54 0.28 7.26 -12.30
C LYS A 54 -0.13 6.41 -11.10
N ARG A 55 0.50 6.63 -9.94
CA ARG A 55 0.14 5.94 -8.69
C ARG A 55 -1.28 6.25 -8.24
N LEU A 56 -1.69 7.51 -8.32
CA LEU A 56 -3.05 7.92 -7.97
C LEU A 56 -4.09 7.27 -8.89
N ASN A 57 -3.84 7.25 -10.20
CA ASN A 57 -4.71 6.56 -11.16
C ASN A 57 -4.82 5.06 -10.87
N GLN A 58 -3.73 4.42 -10.44
CA GLN A 58 -3.76 3.02 -10.03
C GLN A 58 -4.60 2.81 -8.76
N LEU A 59 -4.48 3.69 -7.77
CA LEU A 59 -5.31 3.66 -6.56
C LEU A 59 -6.80 3.81 -6.91
N THR A 60 -7.16 4.76 -7.78
CA THR A 60 -8.56 4.92 -8.24
C THR A 60 -9.10 3.64 -8.88
N ARG A 61 -8.29 2.96 -9.71
CA ARG A 61 -8.68 1.67 -10.30
C ARG A 61 -8.77 0.52 -9.29
N GLN A 62 -7.97 0.55 -8.23
CA GLN A 62 -8.06 -0.42 -7.14
C GLN A 62 -9.31 -0.17 -6.30
N PHE A 63 -9.62 1.08 -5.96
CA PHE A 63 -10.85 1.45 -5.27
C PHE A 63 -12.10 1.06 -6.05
N GLY A 64 -12.17 1.36 -7.36
CA GLY A 64 -13.32 0.97 -8.17
C GLY A 64 -13.50 -0.56 -8.30
N ARG A 65 -12.42 -1.35 -8.16
CA ARG A 65 -12.53 -2.82 -8.05
C ARG A 65 -13.06 -3.23 -6.68
N LEU A 66 -12.51 -2.65 -5.61
CA LEU A 66 -12.95 -2.92 -4.24
C LEU A 66 -14.43 -2.58 -4.03
N GLU A 67 -14.91 -1.46 -4.55
CA GLU A 67 -16.32 -1.08 -4.51
C GLU A 67 -17.21 -2.13 -5.18
N ARG A 68 -16.78 -2.64 -6.33
CA ARG A 68 -17.51 -3.69 -7.07
C ARG A 68 -17.53 -5.01 -6.29
N ASP A 69 -16.39 -5.41 -5.74
CA ASP A 69 -16.27 -6.64 -4.94
C ASP A 69 -17.13 -6.54 -3.67
N LEU A 70 -17.18 -5.37 -3.02
CA LEU A 70 -18.06 -5.11 -1.88
C LEU A 70 -19.54 -5.18 -2.26
N ALA A 71 -19.93 -4.64 -3.42
CA ALA A 71 -21.30 -4.74 -3.91
C ALA A 71 -21.71 -6.19 -4.13
N ILE A 72 -20.86 -7.00 -4.78
CA ILE A 72 -21.09 -8.43 -4.98
C ILE A 72 -21.20 -9.15 -3.63
N GLN A 73 -20.33 -8.83 -2.67
CA GLN A 73 -20.36 -9.45 -1.35
C GLN A 73 -21.66 -9.12 -0.59
N LEU A 74 -22.17 -7.89 -0.74
CA LEU A 74 -23.47 -7.50 -0.17
C LEU A 74 -24.61 -8.30 -0.80
N GLU A 75 -24.62 -8.46 -2.13
CA GLU A 75 -25.62 -9.27 -2.83
C GLU A 75 -25.59 -10.74 -2.38
N VAL A 76 -24.40 -11.34 -2.31
CA VAL A 76 -24.22 -12.72 -1.83
C VAL A 76 -24.70 -12.87 -0.40
N THR A 77 -24.40 -11.90 0.47
CA THR A 77 -24.85 -11.91 1.87
C THR A 77 -26.37 -11.80 1.97
N ALA A 78 -26.99 -10.93 1.16
CA ALA A 78 -28.44 -10.78 1.11
C ALA A 78 -29.13 -12.08 0.65
N LEU A 79 -28.62 -12.70 -0.41
CA LEU A 79 -29.11 -14.00 -0.90
C LEU A 79 -28.94 -15.10 0.15
N TYR A 80 -27.81 -15.14 0.85
CA TYR A 80 -27.58 -16.09 1.94
C TYR A 80 -28.59 -15.91 3.08
N ILE A 81 -28.83 -14.67 3.52
CA ILE A 81 -29.82 -14.37 4.56
C ILE A 81 -31.22 -14.77 4.10
N GLN A 82 -31.60 -14.43 2.87
CA GLN A 82 -32.90 -14.80 2.30
C GLN A 82 -33.06 -16.32 2.26
N TYR A 83 -32.05 -17.04 1.75
CA TYR A 83 -32.04 -18.50 1.73
C TYR A 83 -32.18 -19.06 3.15
N TYR A 84 -31.37 -18.58 4.09
CA TYR A 84 -31.41 -19.00 5.49
C TYR A 84 -32.81 -18.83 6.10
N LEU A 85 -33.46 -17.68 5.90
CA LEU A 85 -34.81 -17.44 6.42
C LEU A 85 -35.89 -18.29 5.73
N THR A 86 -35.65 -18.70 4.49
CA THR A 86 -36.60 -19.52 3.72
C THR A 86 -36.53 -20.99 4.11
N ILE A 87 -35.32 -21.53 4.32
CA ILE A 87 -35.12 -22.95 4.57
C ILE A 87 -35.08 -23.32 6.06
N THR A 88 -34.88 -22.36 6.97
CA THR A 88 -34.75 -22.65 8.40
C THR A 88 -36.11 -22.99 9.00
N PRO A 89 -36.32 -24.21 9.52
CA PRO A 89 -37.59 -24.57 10.14
C PRO A 89 -37.83 -23.73 11.41
N PRO A 90 -39.06 -23.25 11.65
CA PRO A 90 -39.38 -22.44 12.82
C PRO A 90 -39.20 -23.24 14.10
N ILE A 91 -38.54 -22.64 15.09
CA ILE A 91 -38.26 -23.29 16.38
C ILE A 91 -39.48 -23.12 17.30
N PRO A 92 -40.01 -24.21 17.90
CA PRO A 92 -41.09 -24.14 18.88
C PRO A 92 -40.77 -23.16 20.02
N ILE A 93 -41.77 -22.38 20.47
CA ILE A 93 -41.59 -21.30 21.48
C ILE A 93 -40.88 -21.81 22.74
N ARG A 94 -41.21 -23.02 23.20
CA ARG A 94 -40.59 -23.65 24.38
C ARG A 94 -39.08 -23.81 24.26
N ASP A 95 -38.59 -24.09 23.05
CA ASP A 95 -37.20 -24.42 22.80
C ASP A 95 -36.40 -23.21 22.27
N GLN A 96 -37.07 -22.06 22.01
CA GLN A 96 -36.42 -20.85 21.50
C GLN A 96 -35.31 -20.32 22.42
N LYS A 97 -35.51 -20.36 23.74
CA LYS A 97 -34.50 -19.88 24.71
C LYS A 97 -33.22 -20.73 24.63
N ALA A 98 -33.37 -22.05 24.59
CA ALA A 98 -32.26 -22.97 24.46
C ALA A 98 -31.56 -22.82 23.10
N ALA A 99 -32.32 -22.74 22.01
CA ALA A 99 -31.78 -22.54 20.67
C ALA A 99 -31.00 -21.22 20.52
N ARG A 100 -31.48 -20.11 21.11
CA ARG A 100 -30.77 -18.83 21.14
C ARG A 100 -29.45 -18.93 21.91
N ALA A 101 -29.46 -19.59 23.07
CA ALA A 101 -28.25 -19.80 23.87
C ALA A 101 -27.19 -20.62 23.10
N THR A 102 -27.60 -21.73 22.49
CA THR A 102 -26.72 -22.55 21.65
C THR A 102 -26.23 -21.80 20.40
N GLY A 103 -27.08 -20.99 19.78
CA GLY A 103 -26.69 -20.15 18.64
C GLY A 103 -25.62 -19.13 19.03
N HIS A 104 -25.77 -18.49 20.19
CA HIS A 104 -24.77 -17.56 20.72
C HIS A 104 -23.44 -18.24 21.01
N GLU A 105 -23.45 -19.40 21.69
CA GLU A 105 -22.25 -20.19 21.95
C GLU A 105 -21.51 -20.57 20.66
N ARG A 106 -22.24 -21.03 19.63
CA ARG A 106 -21.67 -21.35 18.32
C ARG A 106 -21.04 -20.13 17.65
N PHE A 107 -21.66 -18.95 17.80
CA PHE A 107 -21.14 -17.70 17.24
C PHE A 107 -19.85 -17.26 17.93
N GLU A 108 -19.78 -17.31 19.25
CA GLU A 108 -18.55 -17.02 20.02
C GLU A 108 -17.40 -17.96 19.64
N ASN A 109 -17.71 -19.26 19.47
CA ASN A 109 -16.76 -20.23 18.98
C ASN A 109 -16.29 -19.91 17.55
N PHE A 110 -17.19 -19.48 16.67
CA PHE A 110 -16.83 -19.02 15.33
C PHE A 110 -15.90 -17.80 15.38
N LEU A 111 -16.22 -16.78 16.19
CA LEU A 111 -15.37 -15.60 16.36
C LEU A 111 -13.97 -15.96 16.88
N THR A 112 -13.90 -16.89 17.83
CA THR A 112 -12.63 -17.40 18.34
C THR A 112 -11.80 -18.08 17.25
N HIS A 113 -12.42 -18.92 16.42
CA HIS A 113 -11.73 -19.55 15.29
C HIS A 113 -11.33 -18.55 14.21
N LEU A 114 -12.19 -17.57 13.92
CA LEU A 114 -11.91 -16.50 12.97
C LEU A 114 -10.72 -15.65 13.43
N GLY A 115 -10.71 -15.23 14.69
CA GLY A 115 -9.62 -14.48 15.29
C GLY A 115 -8.28 -15.24 15.24
N LYS A 116 -8.29 -16.54 15.57
CA LYS A 116 -7.11 -17.42 15.41
C LYS A 116 -6.65 -17.50 13.95
N ARG A 117 -7.59 -17.64 13.01
CA ARG A 117 -7.25 -17.72 11.58
C ARG A 117 -6.66 -16.42 11.06
N LEU A 118 -7.18 -15.27 11.48
CA LEU A 118 -6.67 -13.95 11.09
C LEU A 118 -5.28 -13.68 11.69
N SER A 119 -4.96 -14.23 12.87
CA SER A 119 -3.64 -14.07 13.48
C SER A 119 -2.57 -15.04 12.95
N GLN A 120 -2.96 -16.13 12.29
CA GLN A 120 -2.07 -17.22 11.84
C GLN A 120 -1.54 -17.08 10.41
N GLY A 121 -1.69 -15.92 9.77
CA GLY A 121 -1.13 -15.64 8.42
C GLY A 121 -2.19 -15.62 7.31
N PRO A 122 -1.77 -15.64 6.02
CA PRO A 122 -2.53 -15.05 4.92
C PRO A 122 -3.97 -15.56 4.88
N SER A 123 -4.87 -14.59 4.93
CA SER A 123 -6.31 -14.76 4.91
C SER A 123 -6.76 -15.54 3.67
N LEU A 124 -7.96 -16.12 3.70
CA LEU A 124 -8.53 -16.75 2.50
C LEU A 124 -8.56 -15.76 1.32
N SER A 125 -8.83 -14.48 1.60
CA SER A 125 -8.74 -13.37 0.67
C SER A 125 -7.33 -13.21 0.08
N ASP A 126 -6.26 -13.36 0.86
CA ASP A 126 -4.89 -13.27 0.32
C ASP A 126 -4.60 -14.38 -0.68
N LYS A 127 -5.13 -15.59 -0.47
CA LYS A 127 -4.97 -16.70 -1.43
C LYS A 127 -5.71 -16.42 -2.74
N VAL A 128 -6.95 -15.94 -2.66
CA VAL A 128 -7.78 -15.62 -3.84
C VAL A 128 -7.25 -14.38 -4.58
N VAL A 129 -6.80 -13.36 -3.87
CA VAL A 129 -6.26 -12.12 -4.46
C VAL A 129 -4.89 -12.37 -5.09
N ASN A 130 -4.03 -13.21 -4.51
CA ASN A 130 -2.72 -13.55 -5.10
C ASN A 130 -2.87 -14.34 -6.40
N ASP A 131 -3.87 -15.21 -6.53
CA ASP A 131 -4.18 -15.90 -7.79
C ASP A 131 -4.62 -14.92 -8.91
N ILE A 132 -5.11 -13.73 -8.54
CA ILE A 132 -5.54 -12.67 -9.47
C ILE A 132 -4.40 -11.65 -9.76
N LYS A 133 -3.38 -11.56 -8.88
CA LYS A 133 -2.35 -10.51 -8.88
C LYS A 133 -1.02 -10.84 -9.57
N VAL A 134 -0.98 -11.77 -10.51
CA VAL A 134 0.23 -11.94 -11.36
C VAL A 134 0.28 -10.82 -12.41
N ARG A 135 0.81 -9.64 -12.02
CA ARG A 135 1.42 -8.56 -12.87
C ARG A 135 1.69 -7.27 -12.06
N GLU A 136 2.56 -7.32 -11.04
CA GLU A 136 2.99 -6.11 -10.28
C GLU A 136 4.53 -6.03 -10.08
N GLN A 137 5.33 -6.84 -10.79
CA GLN A 137 6.80 -6.87 -10.63
C GLN A 137 7.54 -5.65 -11.19
N ASP A 138 6.86 -4.68 -11.80
CA ASP A 138 7.48 -3.48 -12.39
C ASP A 138 7.61 -2.28 -11.41
N PHE A 139 7.37 -2.49 -10.10
CA PHE A 139 7.12 -1.36 -9.17
C PHE A 139 8.37 -0.74 -8.51
N PHE A 140 9.55 -1.36 -8.59
CA PHE A 140 10.76 -0.92 -7.86
C PHE A 140 12.01 -0.64 -8.71
N SER A 141 11.94 -0.68 -10.04
CA SER A 141 12.99 -0.11 -10.88
C SER A 141 12.88 1.42 -10.85
N ILE A 142 13.27 2.02 -9.73
CA ILE A 142 13.83 3.36 -9.78
C ILE A 142 15.14 3.17 -10.53
N ASP A 143 15.15 3.55 -11.81
CA ASP A 143 16.32 3.60 -12.66
C ASP A 143 17.42 4.43 -11.95
N LEU A 144 18.28 3.74 -11.21
CA LEU A 144 19.52 4.29 -10.65
C LEU A 144 20.73 3.92 -11.51
N ASP A 145 20.54 3.28 -12.66
CA ASP A 145 21.63 2.76 -13.49
C ASP A 145 22.13 3.72 -14.59
N ASP A 146 21.49 4.87 -14.82
CA ASP A 146 21.86 5.78 -15.92
C ASP A 146 22.92 6.86 -15.58
N GLN A 147 23.85 6.56 -14.67
CA GLN A 147 25.01 7.44 -14.40
C GLN A 147 26.36 6.71 -14.47
N ASN A 148 26.42 5.48 -14.99
CA ASN A 148 27.68 4.74 -15.15
C ASN A 148 27.94 4.25 -16.58
N LEU A 149 27.70 5.11 -17.58
CA LEU A 149 28.19 4.88 -18.94
C LEU A 149 28.65 6.20 -19.58
N GLU A 150 29.84 6.67 -19.19
CA GLU A 150 30.80 7.34 -20.10
C GLU A 150 32.13 7.56 -19.36
N LYS A 151 32.86 6.47 -19.15
CA LYS A 151 34.33 6.50 -19.05
C LYS A 151 34.91 5.20 -19.58
N LYS A 152 35.17 5.21 -20.89
CA LYS A 152 36.04 4.36 -21.71
C LYS A 152 35.69 4.69 -23.16
N ASP A 153 36.56 4.98 -24.10
CA ASP A 153 38.01 5.00 -24.22
C ASP A 153 38.31 6.08 -25.28
N ASP A 154 39.34 6.90 -25.05
CA ASP A 154 40.25 7.61 -26.00
C ASP A 154 40.89 8.85 -25.33
#